data_AF-A0A0L6U106-F1
#
_entry.id   AF-A0A0L6U106-F1
#
_cell.length_a   1.000
_cell.length_b   1.000
_cell.length_c   1.000
_cell.angle_alpha   90.00
_cell.angle_beta   90.00
_cell.angle_gamma   90.00
#
_symmetry.space_group_name_H-M   'P 1'
#
loop_
_entity.id
_entity.type
_entity.pdbx_description
1 polymer ?
#
loop_
_entity_poly.entity_id
_entity_poly.type
_entity_poly.pdbx_seq_one_letter_code
_entity_poly.pdbx_strand_id
1 'polypeptide(L)'
;MENQMNKTYRMDGIAIIIAMIVLWAVLIFVMLKIGDITPNQPLKAMIFTIGILVGVFATASSMAVLIHLKKNKKTLYVSEMTEKR
;
A
#
# COMPACT_ATOMS: atom_id res chain seq x y z
N MET A 1 22.05 -18.02 -2.77
CA MET A 1 21.59 -16.81 -3.47
C MET A 1 20.07 -16.77 -3.60
N GLU A 2 19.40 -17.80 -4.13
CA GLU A 2 17.92 -17.81 -4.25
C GLU A 2 17.15 -17.65 -2.92
N ASN A 3 17.66 -18.23 -1.83
CA ASN A 3 17.00 -18.12 -0.52
C ASN A 3 17.01 -16.70 0.05
N GLN A 4 18.07 -15.93 -0.19
CA GLN A 4 18.14 -14.53 0.26
C GLN A 4 17.25 -13.62 -0.60
N MET A 5 17.27 -13.80 -1.93
CA MET A 5 16.35 -13.12 -2.85
C MET A 5 14.87 -13.37 -2.50
N ASN A 6 14.51 -14.61 -2.18
CA ASN A 6 13.14 -14.94 -1.76
C ASN A 6 12.77 -14.27 -0.43
N LYS A 7 13.72 -14.14 0.50
CA LYS A 7 13.50 -13.46 1.79
C LYS A 7 13.25 -11.97 1.59
N THR A 8 14.09 -11.26 0.82
CA THR A 8 13.93 -9.82 0.56
C THR A 8 12.61 -9.53 -0.16
N TYR A 9 12.30 -10.27 -1.23
CA TYR A 9 11.00 -10.15 -1.93
C TYR A 9 9.78 -10.34 -1.01
N ARG A 10 9.83 -11.33 -0.11
CA ARG A 10 8.73 -11.55 0.84
C ARG A 10 8.64 -10.42 1.86
N MET A 11 9.76 -9.91 2.33
CA MET A 11 9.81 -8.81 3.28
C MET A 11 9.23 -7.52 2.68
N ASP A 12 9.59 -7.19 1.44
CA ASP A 12 9.05 -6.03 0.73
C ASP A 12 7.55 -6.17 0.48
N GLY A 13 7.11 -7.38 0.08
CA GLY A 13 5.69 -7.67 -0.06
C GLY A 13 4.91 -7.51 1.25
N ILE A 14 5.46 -8.00 2.37
CA ILE A 14 4.88 -7.81 3.70
C ILE A 14 4.85 -6.32 4.08
N ALA A 15 5.92 -5.57 3.82
CA ALA A 15 5.98 -4.14 4.11
C ALA A 15 4.89 -3.36 3.35
N ILE A 16 4.67 -3.67 2.07
CA ILE A 16 3.60 -3.07 1.26
C ILE A 16 2.21 -3.39 1.85
N ILE A 17 1.98 -4.64 2.27
CA ILE A 17 0.72 -5.05 2.89
C ILE A 17 0.49 -4.32 4.22
N ILE A 18 1.52 -4.22 5.07
CA ILE A 18 1.43 -3.51 6.35
C ILE A 18 1.14 -2.02 6.11
N ALA A 19 1.85 -1.38 5.18
CA ALA A 19 1.61 0.01 4.81
C ALA A 19 0.16 0.23 4.32
N MET A 20 -0.37 -0.72 3.54
CA MET A 20 -1.76 -0.67 3.08
C MET A 20 -2.77 -0.75 4.24
N ILE A 21 -2.56 -1.67 5.19
CA ILE A 21 -3.41 -1.80 6.37
C ILE A 21 -3.41 -0.51 7.20
N VAL A 22 -2.22 0.06 7.42
CA VAL A 22 -2.07 1.32 8.15
C VAL A 22 -2.79 2.46 7.43
N LEU A 23 -2.63 2.57 6.11
CA LEU A 23 -3.32 3.58 5.31
C LEU A 23 -4.84 3.47 5.46
N TRP A 24 -5.41 2.27 5.32
CA TRP A 24 -6.84 2.05 5.49
C TRP A 24 -7.31 2.38 6.91
N ALA A 25 -6.53 2.00 7.94
CA ALA A 25 -6.86 2.35 9.32
C ALA A 25 -6.91 3.87 9.54
N VAL A 26 -5.95 4.61 8.98
CA VAL A 26 -5.92 6.08 9.04
C VAL A 26 -7.11 6.68 8.29
N LEU A 27 -7.42 6.20 7.08
CA LEU A 27 -8.57 6.68 6.31
C LEU A 27 -9.89 6.47 7.06
N ILE A 28 -10.11 5.28 7.60
CA ILE A 28 -11.31 4.96 8.39
C ILE A 28 -11.38 5.86 9.62
N PHE A 29 -10.27 6.02 10.35
CA PHE A 29 -10.22 6.88 11.52
C PHE A 29 -10.60 8.33 11.18
N VAL A 30 -10.05 8.89 10.10
CA VAL A 30 -10.35 10.24 9.64
C VAL A 30 -11.81 10.38 9.24
N MET A 31 -12.37 9.42 8.49
CA MET A 31 -13.79 9.43 8.10
C MET A 31 -14.73 9.42 9.30
N LEU A 32 -14.43 8.60 10.32
CA LEU A 32 -15.21 8.54 11.55
C LEU A 32 -15.13 9.87 12.32
N LYS A 33 -13.93 10.41 12.50
CA LYS A 33 -13.74 11.69 13.21
C LYS A 33 -14.43 12.85 12.54
N ILE A 34 -14.32 12.96 11.22
CA ILE A 34 -15.02 14.01 10.47
C ILE A 34 -16.54 13.79 10.52
N GLY A 35 -16.97 12.53 10.47
CA GLY A 35 -18.38 12.15 10.55
C GLY A 35 -19.06 12.55 11.86
N ASP A 36 -18.30 12.65 12.95
CA ASP A 36 -18.77 13.12 14.26
C ASP A 36 -18.75 14.65 14.39
N ILE A 37 -17.75 15.31 13.78
CA ILE A 37 -17.56 16.76 13.91
C ILE A 37 -18.48 17.54 12.94
N THR A 38 -18.86 16.93 11.81
CA THR A 38 -19.55 17.64 10.72
C THR A 38 -21.07 17.42 10.77
N PRO A 39 -21.87 18.45 11.06
CA PRO A 39 -23.34 18.36 10.99
C PRO A 39 -23.90 18.43 9.56
N ASN A 40 -23.09 18.85 8.57
CA ASN A 40 -23.50 18.99 7.18
C ASN A 40 -23.41 17.64 6.42
N GLN A 41 -24.57 17.09 6.07
CA GLN A 41 -24.70 15.79 5.39
C GLN A 41 -24.01 15.72 4.01
N PRO A 42 -24.21 16.69 3.09
CA PRO A 42 -23.47 16.74 1.83
C PRO A 42 -21.94 16.68 1.99
N LEU A 43 -21.40 17.43 2.95
CA LEU A 43 -19.96 17.46 3.19
C LEU A 43 -19.44 16.11 3.70
N LYS A 44 -20.20 15.46 4.60
CA LYS A 44 -19.90 14.11 5.09
C LYS A 44 -19.87 13.10 3.95
N ALA A 45 -20.87 13.10 3.08
CA ALA A 45 -20.92 12.20 1.92
C ALA A 45 -19.72 12.40 0.99
N MET A 46 -19.33 13.65 0.71
CA MET A 46 -18.19 13.97 -0.14
C MET A 46 -16.85 13.49 0.45
N ILE A 47 -16.67 13.59 1.78
CA ILE A 47 -15.44 13.13 2.43
C ILE A 47 -15.34 11.61 2.42
N PHE A 48 -16.46 10.91 2.64
CA PHE A 48 -16.51 9.46 2.52
C PHE A 48 -16.18 8.99 1.09
N THR A 49 -16.77 9.60 0.07
CA THR A 49 -16.51 9.22 -1.33
C THR A 49 -15.05 9.47 -1.72
N ILE A 50 -14.48 10.63 -1.39
CA ILE A 50 -13.08 10.95 -1.66
C ILE A 50 -12.15 9.98 -0.94
N GLY A 51 -12.37 9.72 0.35
CA GLY A 51 -11.48 8.84 1.09
C GLY A 51 -11.55 7.38 0.60
N ILE A 52 -12.71 6.89 0.15
CA ILE A 52 -12.83 5.58 -0.51
C ILE A 52 -12.05 5.58 -1.83
N LEU A 53 -12.20 6.62 -2.65
CA LEU A 53 -11.46 6.77 -3.90
C LEU A 53 -9.94 6.72 -3.69
N VAL A 54 -9.43 7.44 -2.69
CA VAL A 54 -8.01 7.41 -2.31
C VAL A 54 -7.57 6.01 -1.89
N GLY A 55 -8.36 5.33 -1.06
CA GLY A 55 -8.07 3.96 -0.62
C GLY A 55 -8.02 2.96 -1.78
N VAL A 56 -8.98 3.04 -2.72
CA VAL A 56 -9.01 2.20 -3.92
C VAL A 56 -7.79 2.48 -4.81
N PHE A 57 -7.46 3.75 -5.04
CA PHE A 57 -6.33 4.12 -5.89
C PHE A 57 -5.00 3.66 -5.29
N ALA A 58 -4.80 3.86 -3.99
CA ALA A 58 -3.61 3.38 -3.29
C ALA A 58 -3.49 1.84 -3.36
N THR A 59 -4.62 1.13 -3.19
CA THR A 59 -4.68 -0.33 -3.31
C THR A 59 -4.30 -0.80 -4.71
N ALA A 60 -4.84 -0.16 -5.75
CA ALA A 60 -4.52 -0.48 -7.14
C ALA A 60 -3.04 -0.22 -7.46
N SER A 61 -2.51 0.92 -7.03
CA SER A 61 -1.09 1.28 -7.19
C SER A 61 -0.17 0.25 -6.52
N SER A 62 -0.46 -0.11 -5.27
CA SER A 62 0.35 -1.09 -4.53
C SER A 62 0.26 -2.49 -5.14
N MET A 63 -0.91 -2.88 -5.66
CA MET A 63 -1.05 -4.14 -6.40
C MET A 63 -0.20 -4.13 -7.67
N ALA A 64 -0.15 -3.01 -8.40
CA ALA A 64 0.71 -2.87 -9.57
C ALA A 64 2.19 -3.02 -9.20
N VAL A 65 2.63 -2.42 -8.08
CA VAL A 65 3.99 -2.59 -7.55
C VAL A 65 4.28 -4.05 -7.22
N LEU A 66 3.38 -4.75 -6.53
CA LEU A 66 3.55 -6.17 -6.20
C LEU A 66 3.67 -7.05 -7.47
N ILE A 67 2.85 -6.78 -8.49
CA ILE A 67 2.93 -7.48 -9.79
C ILE A 67 4.27 -7.18 -10.47
N HIS A 68 4.71 -5.93 -10.45
CA HIS A 68 5.99 -5.52 -11.03
C HIS A 68 7.17 -6.20 -10.31
N LEU A 69 7.18 -6.21 -8.98
CA LEU A 69 8.19 -6.90 -8.17
C LEU A 69 8.20 -8.40 -8.46
N LYS A 70 7.04 -9.03 -8.61
CA LYS A 70 6.93 -10.46 -8.94
C LYS A 70 7.52 -10.76 -10.33
N LYS A 71 7.24 -9.92 -11.33
CA LYS A 71 7.74 -10.10 -12.71
C LYS A 71 9.24 -9.85 -12.83
N ASN A 72 9.76 -8.82 -12.15
CA ASN A 72 11.17 -8.38 -12.27
C ASN A 72 12.08 -8.86 -11.14
N LYS A 73 11.58 -9.78 -10.30
CA LYS A 73 12.27 -10.29 -9.10
C LYS A 73 13.73 -10.70 -9.35
N LYS A 74 13.97 -11.50 -10.39
CA LYS A 74 15.33 -11.98 -10.68
C LYS A 74 16.26 -10.84 -11.04
N THR A 75 15.83 -9.89 -11.87
CA THR A 75 16.66 -8.76 -12.28
C THR A 75 16.98 -7.84 -11.10
N LEU A 76 15.97 -7.43 -10.33
CA LEU A 76 16.11 -6.48 -9.22
C LEU A 76 16.98 -7.00 -8.08
N TYR A 77 16.70 -8.21 -7.61
CA TYR A 77 17.38 -8.73 -6.42
C TYR A 77 18.69 -9.45 -6.75
N VAL A 78 18.92 -9.91 -7.98
CA VAL A 78 20.24 -10.45 -8.38
C VAL A 78 21.24 -9.31 -8.55
N SER A 79 20.86 -8.18 -9.17
CA SER A 79 21.75 -7.02 -9.34
C SER A 79 22.19 -6.44 -8.00
N GLU A 80 21.25 -6.28 -7.05
CA GLU A 80 21.55 -5.80 -5.70
C GLU A 80 22.46 -6.74 -4.90
N MET A 81 22.37 -8.06 -5.14
CA MET A 81 23.24 -9.04 -4.49
C MET A 81 24.64 -9.10 -5.11
N THR A 82 24.80 -8.80 -6.40
CA THR A 82 26.11 -8.69 -7.07
C THR A 82 26.83 -7.39 -6.78
N GLU A 83 26.11 -6.29 -6.53
CA GLU A 83 26.71 -4.99 -6.21
C GLU A 83 27.24 -4.89 -4.76
N LYS A 84 26.70 -5.72 -3.85
CA LYS A 84 27.13 -5.78 -2.44
C LYS A 84 28.39 -6.60 -2.16
N ARG A 85 29.06 -7.13 -3.18
CA ARG A 85 30.21 -8.03 -3.05
C ARG A 85 31.48 -7.38 -3.54
#